data_AF-A0A817YA13-F1
#
_entry.id   AF-A0A817YA13-F1
#
_cell.length_a   1.000
_cell.length_b   1.000
_cell.length_c   1.000
_cell.angle_alpha   90.00
_cell.angle_beta   90.00
_cell.angle_gamma   90.00
#
_symmetry.space_group_name_H-M   'P 1'
#
loop_
_entity.id
_entity.type
_entity.pdbx_description
1 polymer ?
#
loop_
_entity_poly.entity_id
_entity_poly.type
_entity_poly.pdbx_seq_one_letter_code
_entity_poly.pdbx_strand_id
1 'polypeptide(L)'
;MNIRLQVVVECLSTDIEQIFPCNRWLPEDEDDHRIERRLQEDESLGKTCPLIIPWYRWIYTSDIKEADTDAQVNLVIYGHNGKSDNIKL
;
A
#
# COMPACT_ATOMS: atom_id res chain seq x y z
N MET A 1 -5.70 -19.12 4.18
CA MET A 1 -4.78 -18.19 4.88
C MET A 1 -5.34 -16.79 4.74
N ASN A 2 -5.36 -15.99 5.81
CA ASN A 2 -5.75 -14.57 5.71
C ASN A 2 -4.48 -13.77 5.42
N ILE A 3 -4.31 -13.38 4.16
CA ILE A 3 -3.19 -12.55 3.71
C ILE A 3 -3.51 -11.10 4.04
N ARG A 4 -2.56 -10.38 4.63
CA ARG A 4 -2.68 -8.96 4.98
C ARG A 4 -1.56 -8.15 4.35
N LEU A 5 -1.54 -8.12 3.01
CA LEU A 5 -0.83 -7.06 2.32
C LEU A 5 -1.74 -5.84 2.24
N GLN A 6 -1.29 -4.73 2.80
CA GLN A 6 -1.98 -3.44 2.72
C GLN A 6 -0.97 -2.30 2.78
N VAL A 7 -1.33 -1.19 2.14
CA VAL A 7 -0.59 0.06 2.24
C VAL A 7 -1.44 1.03 3.04
N VAL A 8 -0.83 1.67 4.03
CA VAL A 8 -1.47 2.68 4.86
C VAL A 8 -0.74 4.00 4.66
N VAL A 9 -1.50 5.05 4.39
CA VAL A 9 -0.98 6.40 4.19
C VAL A 9 -1.52 7.28 5.31
N GLU A 10 -0.63 7.80 6.13
CA GLU A 10 -0.95 8.45 7.40
C GLU A 10 -0.45 9.90 7.42
N CYS A 11 -1.33 10.81 7.82
CA CYS A 11 -1.00 12.20 8.06
C CYS A 11 -0.89 12.46 9.56
N LEU A 12 0.34 12.45 10.09
CA LEU A 12 0.58 12.57 11.53
C LEU A 12 0.09 13.88 12.16
N SER A 13 -0.01 14.96 11.39
CA SER A 13 -0.50 16.25 11.91
C SER A 13 -2.02 16.35 12.01
N THR A 14 -2.75 15.50 11.28
CA THR A 14 -4.23 15.51 11.29
C THR A 14 -4.83 14.23 11.84
N ASP A 15 -4.00 13.22 12.14
CA ASP A 15 -4.44 11.88 12.58
C ASP A 15 -5.41 11.24 11.57
N ILE A 16 -5.15 11.48 10.28
CA ILE A 16 -5.93 10.93 9.18
C ILE A 16 -5.15 9.78 8.57
N GLU A 17 -5.85 8.65 8.43
CA GLU A 17 -5.33 7.43 7.83
C GLU A 17 -6.15 7.07 6.60
N GLN A 18 -5.46 6.67 5.53
CA GLN A 18 -6.04 6.10 4.32
C GLN A 18 -5.49 4.69 4.13
N ILE A 19 -6.39 3.71 3.98
CA ILE A 19 -6.04 2.29 3.86
C ILE A 19 -6.26 1.84 2.42
N PHE A 20 -5.27 1.17 1.86
CA PHE A 20 -5.28 0.60 0.52
C PHE A 20 -5.10 -0.92 0.64
N PRO A 21 -6.19 -1.68 0.75
CA PRO A 21 -6.12 -3.13 0.90
C PRO A 21 -5.63 -3.79 -0.39
N CYS A 22 -4.63 -4.67 -0.30
CA CYS A 22 -4.24 -5.55 -1.41
C CYS A 22 -4.86 -6.95 -1.24
N ASN A 23 -4.74 -7.53 -0.04
CA ASN A 23 -5.30 -8.85 0.32
C ASN A 23 -4.91 -9.98 -0.67
N ARG A 24 -3.77 -9.83 -1.34
CA ARG A 24 -3.26 -10.74 -2.37
C ARG A 24 -1.75 -10.86 -2.27
N TRP A 25 -1.24 -12.04 -2.63
CA TRP A 25 0.18 -12.27 -2.81
C TRP A 25 0.67 -11.61 -4.12
N LEU A 26 1.95 -11.25 -4.15
CA LEU A 26 2.68 -10.69 -5.32
C LEU A 26 3.83 -11.55 -5.89
N PRO A 27 3.84 -12.89 -5.81
CA PRO A 27 4.87 -13.70 -6.43
C PRO A 27 4.44 -14.24 -7.81
N GLU A 28 5.41 -14.67 -8.61
CA GLU A 28 5.17 -15.29 -9.92
C GLU A 28 4.74 -16.76 -9.82
N ASP A 29 4.98 -17.43 -8.70
CA ASP A 29 4.79 -18.86 -8.50
C ASP A 29 3.59 -19.21 -7.60
N GLU A 30 2.86 -18.22 -7.08
CA GLU A 30 1.63 -18.42 -6.28
C GLU A 30 0.43 -17.58 -6.76
N ASP A 31 -0.75 -17.93 -6.22
CA ASP A 31 -2.05 -17.27 -6.44
C ASP A 31 -2.38 -17.07 -7.93
N ASP A 32 -2.32 -15.83 -8.43
CA ASP A 32 -2.65 -15.47 -9.81
C ASP A 32 -1.42 -15.13 -10.66
N HIS A 33 -0.21 -15.43 -10.16
CA HIS A 33 1.07 -15.23 -10.83
C HIS A 33 1.36 -13.76 -11.21
N ARG A 34 0.81 -12.80 -10.47
CA ARG A 34 0.99 -11.37 -10.75
C ARG A 34 1.76 -10.67 -9.62
N ILE A 35 2.83 -10.00 -10.01
CA ILE A 35 3.72 -9.23 -9.14
C ILE A 35 3.36 -7.74 -9.01
N GLU A 36 2.32 -7.28 -9.72
CA GLU A 36 1.86 -5.90 -9.72
C GLU A 36 0.37 -5.80 -9.36
N ARG A 37 0.03 -4.79 -8.55
CA ARG A 37 -1.34 -4.44 -8.16
C ARG A 37 -1.56 -2.95 -8.18
N ARG A 38 -2.70 -2.54 -8.74
CA ARG A 38 -3.27 -1.22 -8.49
C ARG A 38 -4.25 -1.32 -7.31
N LEU A 39 -3.98 -0.56 -6.27
CA LEU A 39 -4.81 -0.51 -5.07
C LEU A 39 -5.73 0.71 -5.13
N GLN A 40 -6.92 0.57 -4.56
CA GLN A 40 -7.84 1.68 -4.35
C GLN A 40 -8.01 1.90 -2.85
N GLU A 41 -8.29 3.14 -2.47
CA GLU A 41 -8.57 3.49 -1.08
C GLU A 41 -9.85 2.77 -0.63
N ASP A 42 -9.83 2.25 0.60
CA ASP A 42 -11.05 1.87 1.30
C ASP A 42 -11.71 3.14 1.86
N GLU A 43 -12.58 3.75 1.04
CA GLU A 43 -13.32 4.97 1.38
C GLU A 43 -14.23 4.81 2.61
N SER A 44 -14.54 3.57 3.02
CA SER A 44 -15.37 3.33 4.22
C SER A 44 -14.63 3.64 5.52
N LEU A 45 -13.29 3.70 5.47
CA LEU A 45 -12.40 3.91 6.60
C LEU A 45 -11.78 5.32 6.61
N GLY A 46 -11.84 6.03 5.47
CA GLY A 46 -11.06 7.23 5.23
C GLY A 46 -11.75 8.56 5.58
N LYS A 47 -10.98 9.48 6.14
CA LYS A 47 -11.23 10.92 6.07
C LYS A 47 -10.22 11.49 5.07
N THR A 48 -10.61 12.46 4.23
CA THR A 48 -9.66 13.11 3.33
C THR A 48 -8.95 14.28 4.01
N CYS A 49 -7.61 14.34 3.94
CA CYS A 49 -6.86 15.55 4.27
C CYS A 49 -6.92 16.54 3.10
N PRO A 50 -7.47 17.75 3.28
CA PRO A 50 -7.48 18.76 2.22
C PRO A 50 -6.15 19.53 2.10
N LEU A 51 -5.18 19.27 2.98
CA LEU A 51 -3.93 20.03 3.08
C LEU A 51 -2.78 19.35 2.32
N ILE A 52 -1.90 20.15 1.72
CA ILE A 52 -0.64 19.69 1.13
C ILE A 52 0.42 19.70 2.23
N ILE A 53 0.59 18.55 2.89
CA ILE A 53 1.49 18.33 4.02
C ILE A 53 2.19 16.98 3.87
N PRO A 54 3.30 16.71 4.58
CA PRO A 54 3.98 15.42 4.51
C PRO A 54 3.10 14.28 5.01
N TRP A 55 3.14 13.15 4.31
CA TRP A 55 2.49 11.91 4.70
C TRP A 55 3.52 10.81 4.93
N TYR A 56 3.18 9.91 5.83
CA TYR A 56 3.91 8.69 6.11
C TYR A 56 3.24 7.53 5.37
N ARG A 57 4.04 6.54 4.99
CA ARG A 57 3.57 5.33 4.33
C ARG A 57 4.03 4.13 5.12
N TRP A 58 3.11 3.21 5.36
CA TRP A 58 3.35 1.95 6.04
C TRP A 58 2.93 0.83 5.11
N ILE A 59 3.80 -0.16 4.94
CA ILE A 59 3.53 -1.35 4.15
C ILE A 59 3.52 -2.51 5.12
N TYR A 60 2.35 -3.12 5.27
CA TYR A 60 2.17 -4.27 6.13
C TYR A 60 2.18 -5.53 5.29
N THR A 61 2.97 -6.51 5.72
CA THR A 61 2.90 -7.88 5.22
C THR A 61 2.08 -8.74 6.18
N SER A 62 1.78 -9.96 5.76
CA SER A 62 1.01 -10.90 6.58
C SER A 62 1.81 -11.35 7.81
N ASP A 63 1.13 -11.52 8.95
CA ASP A 63 1.71 -12.11 10.16
C ASP A 63 1.66 -13.65 10.10
N ILE A 64 2.28 -14.21 9.06
CA ILE A 64 2.46 -15.65 8.88
C ILE A 64 3.92 -15.93 8.52
N LYS A 65 4.36 -17.16 8.80
CA LYS A 65 5.70 -17.62 8.44
C LYS A 65 5.91 -17.44 6.93
N GLU A 66 7.09 -16.97 6.52
CA GLU A 66 7.49 -16.78 5.11
C GLU A 66 6.66 -15.74 4.35
N ALA A 67 6.09 -14.74 5.06
CA ALA A 67 5.45 -13.57 4.43
C ALA A 67 6.39 -12.40 4.12
N ASP A 68 7.67 -12.55 4.43
CA ASP A 68 8.72 -11.63 4.00
C ASP A 68 9.12 -11.86 2.53
N THR A 69 9.95 -10.97 2.01
CA THR A 69 10.47 -11.07 0.65
C THR A 69 11.85 -10.43 0.57
N ASP A 70 12.71 -10.98 -0.28
CA ASP A 70 14.00 -10.42 -0.68
C ASP A 70 13.93 -9.69 -2.03
N ALA A 71 12.75 -9.66 -2.65
CA ALA A 71 12.53 -8.95 -3.90
C ALA A 71 12.62 -7.43 -3.73
N GLN A 72 13.07 -6.74 -4.78
CA GLN A 72 13.08 -5.28 -4.80
C GLN A 72 11.66 -4.75 -5.03
N VAL A 73 10.99 -4.33 -3.96
CA VAL A 73 9.62 -3.78 -4.02
C VAL A 73 9.64 -2.28 -4.33
N ASN A 74 8.73 -1.84 -5.18
CA ASN A 74 8.54 -0.42 -5.52
C ASN A 74 7.09 0.00 -5.30
N LEU A 75 6.88 1.23 -4.84
CA LEU A 75 5.58 1.88 -4.73
C LEU A 75 5.49 3.06 -5.69
N VAL A 76 4.35 3.21 -6.35
CA VAL A 76 4.02 4.39 -7.17
C VAL A 76 2.68 4.94 -6.72
N ILE A 77 2.66 6.22 -6.36
CA ILE A 77 1.47 6.93 -5.91
C ILE A 77 0.88 7.69 -7.09
N TYR A 78 -0.43 7.56 -7.29
CA TYR A 78 -1.17 8.26 -8.35
C TYR A 78 -2.12 9.27 -7.72
N GLY A 79 -2.19 10.47 -8.31
CA GLY A 79 -3.10 11.53 -7.88
C GLY A 79 -3.46 12.44 -9.05
N HIS A 80 -4.17 13.53 -8.76
CA HIS A 80 -4.63 14.46 -9.81
C HIS A 80 -3.48 15.06 -10.63
N ASN A 81 -2.33 15.31 -10.01
CA ASN A 81 -1.16 15.91 -10.66
C ASN A 81 -0.27 14.87 -11.38
N GLY A 82 -0.76 13.65 -11.60
CA GLY A 82 -0.03 12.56 -12.25
C GLY A 82 0.41 11.48 -11.27
N LYS A 83 1.66 11.03 -11.39
CA LYS A 83 2.22 9.96 -10.56
C LYS A 83 3.56 10.35 -9.96
N SER A 84 3.92 9.74 -8.84
CA SER A 84 5.27 9.78 -8.31
C SER A 84 6.24 9.00 -9.20
N ASP A 85 7.54 9.14 -8.91
CA ASP A 85 8.55 8.17 -9.36
C ASP A 85 8.34 6.79 -8.71
N ASN A 86 9.15 5.81 -9.13
CA ASN A 86 9.25 4.52 -8.45
C ASN A 86 9.96 4.69 -7.10
N ILE A 87 9.19 4.61 -6.02
CA ILE A 87 9.69 4.70 -4.65
C ILE A 87 10.13 3.29 -4.23
N LYS A 88 11.44 3.07 -4.09
CA LYS A 88 11.96 1.82 -3.51
C LYS A 88 11.57 1.73 -2.03
N LEU A 89 11.13 0.55 -1.61
CA LEU A 89 10.79 0.23 -0.22
C LEU A 89 11.98 -0.39 0.51
#